data_AF-A0A9C7PP82-F1
#
_entry.id   AF-A0A9C7PP82-F1
#
_cell.length_a   1.000
_cell.length_b   1.000
_cell.length_c   1.000
_cell.angle_alpha   90.00
_cell.angle_beta   90.00
_cell.angle_gamma   90.00
#
_symmetry.space_group_name_H-M   'P 1'
#
loop_
_entity.id
_entity.type
_entity.pdbx_description
1 polymer ?
#
loop_
_entity_poly.entity_id
_entity_poly.type
_entity_poly.pdbx_seq_one_letter_code
_entity_poly.pdbx_strand_id
1 'polypeptide(L)'
;MLQKGFDWFASFFPRAVQDGADIEARTQMLVSSSMGATSFQRGLGAIHALAHPLGALYDAHHGTLNAVLMPYVLKANRPAIESRIERLGRYIGLSDTGFDSFMDWVLSLGRGD
;
A
#
# COMPACT_ATOMS: atom_id res chain seq x y z
N MET A 1 14.67 0.36 7.74
CA MET A 1 13.64 -0.63 8.11
C MET A 1 12.42 -0.48 7.20
N LEU A 2 11.63 0.59 7.30
CA LEU A 2 10.40 0.78 6.49
C LEU A 2 10.56 0.60 4.98
N GLN A 3 11.66 1.07 4.38
CA GLN A 3 11.94 0.90 2.95
C GLN A 3 12.06 -0.57 2.54
N LYS A 4 12.79 -1.39 3.32
CA LYS A 4 12.90 -2.84 3.09
C LYS A 4 11.55 -3.54 3.24
N GLY A 5 10.73 -3.11 4.20
CA GLY A 5 9.37 -3.66 4.37
C GLY A 5 8.48 -3.38 3.16
N PHE A 6 8.62 -2.22 2.53
CA PHE A 6 7.84 -1.88 1.33
C PHE A 6 8.33 -2.60 0.07
N ASP A 7 9.65 -2.79 -0.06
CA ASP A 7 10.27 -3.61 -1.12
C ASP A 7 9.83 -5.09 -1.05
N TRP A 8 9.88 -5.68 0.16
CA TRP A 8 9.35 -7.03 0.39
C TRP A 8 7.85 -7.13 0.15
N PHE A 9 7.07 -6.14 0.59
CA PHE A 9 5.65 -6.08 0.23
C PHE A 9 5.45 -6.16 -1.29
N ALA A 10 6.14 -5.31 -2.06
CA ALA A 10 6.00 -5.26 -3.52
C ALA A 10 6.37 -6.59 -4.18
N SER A 11 7.39 -7.29 -3.65
CA SER A 11 7.88 -8.56 -4.19
C SER A 11 7.00 -9.78 -3.84
N PHE A 12 6.46 -9.83 -2.63
CA PHE A 12 5.78 -11.03 -2.10
C PHE A 12 4.25 -10.93 -2.08
N PHE A 13 3.68 -9.72 -2.13
CA PHE A 13 2.22 -9.54 -2.13
C PHE A 13 1.52 -10.27 -3.27
N PRO A 14 1.96 -10.18 -4.55
CA PRO A 14 1.29 -10.89 -5.65
C PRO A 14 1.27 -12.41 -5.45
N ARG A 15 2.41 -12.99 -5.01
CA ARG A 15 2.53 -14.42 -4.69
C ARG A 15 1.56 -14.84 -3.58
N ALA A 16 1.49 -14.07 -2.50
CA ALA A 16 0.63 -14.37 -1.35
C ALA A 16 -0.87 -14.24 -1.67
N VAL A 17 -1.23 -13.39 -2.64
CA VAL A 17 -2.60 -13.27 -3.16
C VAL A 17 -2.93 -14.43 -4.10
N GLN A 18 -2.02 -14.79 -5.00
CA GLN A 18 -2.21 -15.85 -5.98
C GLN A 18 -2.24 -17.25 -5.34
N ASP A 19 -1.32 -17.54 -4.43
CA ASP A 19 -1.26 -18.80 -3.70
C ASP A 19 -1.21 -18.54 -2.18
N GLY A 20 -2.35 -18.78 -1.54
CA GLY A 20 -2.47 -18.61 -0.10
C GLY A 20 -1.64 -19.62 0.72
N ALA A 21 -1.20 -20.72 0.12
CA ALA A 21 -0.38 -21.75 0.75
C ALA A 21 1.13 -21.52 0.59
N ASP A 22 1.56 -20.51 -0.17
CA ASP A 22 2.95 -20.10 -0.28
C ASP A 22 3.45 -19.55 1.07
N ILE A 23 3.99 -20.44 1.90
CA ILE A 23 4.47 -20.13 3.25
C ILE A 23 5.58 -19.10 3.23
N GLU A 24 6.45 -19.11 2.22
CA GLU A 24 7.50 -18.12 2.08
C GLU A 24 6.89 -16.73 1.87
N ALA A 25 6.00 -16.58 0.87
CA ALA A 25 5.36 -15.31 0.59
C ALA A 25 4.53 -14.80 1.78
N ARG A 26 3.77 -15.68 2.44
CA ARG A 26 3.04 -15.37 3.68
C ARG A 26 3.97 -14.91 4.80
N THR A 27 5.11 -15.56 4.98
CA THR A 27 6.09 -15.19 6.01
C THR A 27 6.68 -13.81 5.72
N GLN A 28 7.07 -13.54 4.48
CA GLN A 28 7.62 -12.23 4.11
C GLN A 28 6.57 -11.12 4.18
N MET A 29 5.30 -11.41 3.87
CA MET A 29 4.19 -10.49 4.07
C MET A 29 3.93 -10.18 5.55
N LEU A 30 4.05 -11.18 6.44
CA LEU A 30 3.97 -10.96 7.88
C LEU A 30 5.08 -10.01 8.36
N VAL A 31 6.33 -10.27 7.95
CA VAL A 31 7.46 -9.42 8.32
C VAL A 31 7.28 -8.00 7.77
N SER A 32 6.87 -7.87 6.51
CA SER A 32 6.59 -6.58 5.86
C SER A 32 5.50 -5.80 6.59
N SER A 33 4.41 -6.47 6.97
CA SER A 33 3.33 -5.90 7.78
C SER A 33 3.82 -5.43 9.15
N SER A 34 4.59 -6.24 9.87
CA SER A 34 5.16 -5.87 11.18
C SER A 34 6.07 -4.64 11.07
N MET A 35 6.89 -4.57 10.02
CA MET A 35 7.72 -3.39 9.75
C MET A 35 6.85 -2.17 9.44
N GLY A 36 5.82 -2.33 8.61
CA GLY A 36 4.84 -1.28 8.28
C GLY A 36 4.11 -0.75 9.51
N ALA A 37 3.70 -1.61 10.44
CA ALA A 37 3.01 -1.22 11.67
C ALA A 37 3.83 -0.25 12.54
N THR A 38 5.16 -0.34 12.52
CA THR A 38 6.01 0.64 13.24
C THR A 38 5.86 2.06 12.71
N SER A 39 5.46 2.24 11.43
CA SER A 39 5.21 3.57 10.87
C SER A 39 4.00 4.26 11.50
N PHE A 40 3.04 3.52 12.05
CA PHE A 40 1.82 4.08 12.64
C PHE A 40 2.12 4.95 13.86
N GLN A 41 3.27 4.72 14.51
CA GLN A 41 3.75 5.57 15.61
C GLN A 41 4.04 7.02 15.16
N ARG A 42 4.20 7.27 13.85
CA ARG A 42 4.33 8.62 13.29
C ARG A 42 2.99 9.23 12.85
N GLY A 43 1.89 8.59 13.23
CA GLY A 43 0.53 8.98 12.86
C GLY A 43 0.06 8.36 11.54
N LEU A 44 -1.24 8.48 11.30
CA LEU A 44 -1.93 8.00 10.09
C LEU A 44 -2.47 9.18 9.28
N GLY A 45 -2.73 8.95 8.00
CA GLY A 45 -3.26 9.95 7.07
C GLY A 45 -4.75 9.81 6.78
N ALA A 46 -5.21 10.58 5.79
CA ALA A 46 -6.62 10.68 5.40
C ALA A 46 -7.27 9.34 4.99
N ILE A 47 -6.51 8.36 4.48
CA ILE A 47 -7.04 7.02 4.15
C ILE A 47 -7.71 6.38 5.39
N HIS A 48 -6.98 6.29 6.50
CA HIS A 48 -7.49 5.67 7.73
C HIS A 48 -8.60 6.53 8.38
N ALA A 49 -8.43 7.85 8.35
CA ALA A 49 -9.41 8.79 8.88
C ALA A 49 -10.78 8.66 8.19
N LEU A 50 -10.80 8.42 6.87
CA LEU A 50 -12.02 8.21 6.10
C LEU A 50 -12.55 6.77 6.22
N ALA A 51 -11.67 5.76 6.33
CA ALA A 51 -12.09 4.37 6.42
C ALA A 51 -12.88 4.05 7.71
N HIS A 52 -12.57 4.69 8.84
CA HIS A 52 -13.30 4.45 10.10
C HIS A 52 -14.79 4.82 10.04
N PRO A 53 -15.20 6.06 9.69
CA PRO A 53 -16.61 6.41 9.62
C PRO A 53 -17.36 5.65 8.52
N LEU A 54 -16.72 5.41 7.36
CA LEU A 54 -17.33 4.61 6.29
C LEU A 54 -17.52 3.15 6.71
N GLY A 55 -16.57 2.57 7.45
CA GLY A 55 -16.72 1.23 8.02
C GLY A 55 -17.89 1.14 8.99
N ALA A 56 -18.07 2.15 9.85
CA ALA A 56 -19.19 2.21 10.79
C ALA A 56 -20.55 2.41 10.10
N LEU A 57 -20.60 3.18 9.01
CA LEU A 57 -21.84 3.47 8.26
C LEU A 57 -22.29 2.31 7.37
N TYR A 58 -21.35 1.59 6.76
CA TYR A 58 -21.64 0.62 5.70
C TYR A 58 -21.29 -0.82 6.07
N ASP A 59 -20.85 -1.08 7.30
CA ASP A 59 -20.37 -2.39 7.78
C ASP A 59 -19.33 -3.02 6.84
N ALA A 60 -18.47 -2.17 6.27
CA ALA A 60 -17.50 -2.56 5.25
C ALA A 60 -16.15 -2.91 5.88
N HIS A 61 -15.48 -3.94 5.32
CA HIS A 61 -14.20 -4.42 5.82
C HIS A 61 -13.11 -3.33 5.70
N HIS A 62 -12.42 -3.05 6.81
CA HIS A 62 -11.49 -1.92 6.93
C HIS A 62 -10.37 -1.93 5.88
N GLY A 63 -9.77 -3.10 5.63
CA GLY A 63 -8.71 -3.24 4.62
C GLY A 63 -9.20 -2.91 3.20
N THR A 64 -10.44 -3.31 2.88
CA THR A 64 -11.07 -3.03 1.59
C THR A 64 -11.32 -1.53 1.41
N LEU A 65 -11.83 -0.86 2.44
CA LEU A 65 -12.01 0.60 2.43
C LEU A 65 -10.68 1.33 2.24
N ASN A 66 -9.63 0.91 2.96
CA ASN A 66 -8.30 1.51 2.79
C ASN A 66 -7.78 1.38 1.35
N ALA A 67 -7.97 0.22 0.72
CA ALA A 67 -7.57 -0.01 -0.67
C ALA A 67 -8.39 0.86 -1.65
N VAL A 68 -9.71 0.92 -1.48
CA VAL A 68 -10.61 1.73 -2.33
C VAL A 68 -10.31 3.22 -2.21
N LEU A 69 -10.01 3.72 -1.01
CA LEU A 69 -9.75 5.14 -0.75
C LEU A 69 -8.35 5.59 -1.19
N MET A 70 -7.38 4.66 -1.24
CA MET A 70 -5.98 4.95 -1.51
C MET A 70 -5.74 5.81 -2.76
N PRO A 71 -6.26 5.48 -3.97
CA PRO A 71 -5.98 6.27 -5.17
C PRO A 71 -6.50 7.71 -5.07
N TYR A 72 -7.67 7.90 -4.45
CA TYR A 72 -8.26 9.23 -4.28
C TYR A 72 -7.45 10.09 -3.32
N VAL A 73 -7.04 9.52 -2.18
CA VAL A 73 -6.24 10.24 -1.18
C VAL A 73 -4.83 10.53 -1.69
N LEU A 74 -4.20 9.58 -2.39
CA LEU A 74 -2.90 9.81 -3.02
C LEU A 74 -2.98 10.98 -4.01
N LYS A 75 -4.01 11.01 -4.89
CA LYS A 75 -4.21 12.10 -5.85
C LYS A 75 -4.44 13.44 -5.15
N ALA A 76 -5.28 13.48 -4.12
CA ALA A 76 -5.53 14.70 -3.35
C ALA A 76 -4.25 15.22 -2.67
N ASN A 77 -3.38 14.31 -2.22
CA ASN A 77 -2.12 14.67 -1.55
C ASN A 77 -0.97 14.95 -2.51
N ARG A 78 -1.09 14.69 -3.82
CA ARG A 78 0.00 14.78 -4.80
C ARG A 78 0.88 16.01 -4.62
N PRO A 79 0.35 17.26 -4.51
CA PRO A 79 1.20 18.46 -4.36
C PRO A 79 2.15 18.42 -3.16
N ALA A 80 1.81 17.66 -2.11
CA ALA A 80 2.61 17.55 -0.89
C ALA A 80 3.53 16.31 -0.86
N ILE A 81 3.27 15.29 -1.69
CA ILE A 81 3.92 13.98 -1.58
C ILE A 81 4.63 13.50 -2.85
N GLU A 82 4.50 14.19 -3.98
CA GLU A 82 5.03 13.76 -5.28
C GLU A 82 6.50 13.34 -5.23
N SER A 83 7.39 14.19 -4.72
CA SER A 83 8.82 13.86 -4.58
C SER A 83 9.10 12.66 -3.65
N ARG A 84 8.24 12.42 -2.65
CA ARG A 84 8.35 11.26 -1.75
C ARG A 84 7.91 9.98 -2.45
N ILE A 85 6.87 10.07 -3.29
CA ILE A 85 6.38 8.97 -4.13
C ILE A 85 7.43 8.60 -5.17
N GLU A 86 8.06 9.58 -5.83
CA GLU A 86 9.15 9.29 -6.78
C GLU A 86 10.32 8.55 -6.12
N ARG A 87 10.67 8.97 -4.91
CA ARG A 87 11.67 8.25 -4.13
C ARG A 87 11.20 6.82 -3.80
N LEU A 88 9.92 6.63 -3.50
CA LEU A 88 9.34 5.31 -3.22
C LEU A 88 9.34 4.42 -4.48
N GLY A 89 8.97 4.96 -5.64
CA GLY A 89 9.00 4.25 -6.93
C GLY A 89 10.38 3.70 -7.27
N ARG A 90 11.45 4.47 -6.96
CA ARG A 90 12.84 3.97 -7.09
C ARG A 90 13.14 2.79 -6.19
N TYR A 91 12.59 2.75 -4.98
CA TYR A 91 12.83 1.64 -4.05
C TYR A 91 12.15 0.34 -4.47
N ILE A 92 10.99 0.41 -5.12
CA ILE A 92 10.28 -0.79 -5.61
C ILE A 92 10.62 -1.14 -7.06
N GLY A 93 11.63 -0.50 -7.64
CA GLY A 93 12.16 -0.84 -8.97
C GLY A 93 11.24 -0.45 -10.13
N LEU A 94 10.37 0.56 -9.98
CA LEU A 94 9.61 1.07 -11.13
C LEU A 94 10.57 1.69 -12.16
N SER A 95 10.37 1.36 -13.44
CA SER A 95 11.15 1.90 -14.56
C SER A 95 10.90 3.40 -14.76
N ASP A 96 9.64 3.83 -14.61
CA ASP A 96 9.26 5.22 -14.45
C ASP A 96 8.80 5.47 -13.01
N THR A 97 9.44 6.41 -12.34
CA THR A 97 9.17 6.71 -10.94
C THR A 97 8.20 7.88 -10.75
N GLY A 98 7.63 8.42 -11.81
CA GLY A 98 6.62 9.46 -11.72
C GLY A 98 5.42 9.08 -10.83
N PHE A 99 4.74 10.09 -10.29
CA PHE A 99 3.56 9.86 -9.44
C PHE A 99 2.48 9.03 -10.14
N ASP A 100 2.24 9.30 -11.43
CA ASP A 100 1.22 8.60 -12.21
C ASP A 100 1.59 7.13 -12.42
N SER A 101 2.86 6.81 -12.69
CA SER A 101 3.36 5.43 -12.78
C SER A 101 3.26 4.68 -11.45
N PHE A 102 3.50 5.36 -10.32
CA PHE A 102 3.23 4.78 -9.01
C PHE A 102 1.73 4.56 -8.76
N MET A 103 0.87 5.49 -9.19
CA MET A 103 -0.59 5.34 -9.10
C MET A 103 -1.07 4.14 -9.90
N ASP A 104 -0.57 3.95 -11.11
CA ASP A 104 -0.90 2.82 -11.97
C ASP A 104 -0.48 1.49 -11.32
N TRP A 105 0.71 1.45 -10.71
CA TRP A 105 1.15 0.30 -9.91
C TRP A 105 0.22 0.03 -8.72
N VAL A 106 -0.19 1.05 -7.96
CA VAL A 106 -1.16 0.87 -6.86
C VAL A 106 -2.49 0.30 -7.38
N LEU A 107 -2.97 0.79 -8.51
CA LEU A 107 -4.21 0.33 -9.12
C LEU A 107 -4.10 -1.11 -9.67
N SER A 108 -2.91 -1.53 -10.12
CA SER A 108 -2.70 -2.90 -10.59
C SER A 108 -2.75 -3.91 -9.44
N LEU A 109 -2.34 -3.55 -8.21
CA LEU A 109 -2.42 -4.44 -7.05
C LEU A 109 -3.85 -4.88 -6.70
N GLY A 110 -4.86 -4.10 -7.08
CA GLY A 110 -6.27 -4.39 -6.85
C GLY A 110 -6.95 -5.18 -7.98
N ARG A 111 -6.25 -5.41 -9.10
CA ARG A 111 -6.74 -6.19 -10.23
C ARG A 111 -6.08 -7.57 -10.11
N GLY A 112 -6.83 -8.56 -9.66
CA GLY A 112 -6.35 -9.95 -9.74
C GLY A 112 -6.39 -10.38 -11.20
N ASP A 113 -5.24 -10.41 -11.86
CA ASP A 113 -5.00 -11.09 -13.13
C ASP A 113 -4.62 -12.56 -12.94
#